data_AF-A0A8D9PC41-F1
#
_entry.id   AF-A0A8D9PC41-F1
#
_cell.length_a   1.000
_cell.length_b   1.000
_cell.length_c   1.000
_cell.angle_alpha   90.00
_cell.angle_beta   90.00
_cell.angle_gamma   90.00
#
_symmetry.space_group_name_H-M   'P 1'
#
loop_
_entity.id
_entity.type
_entity.pdbx_description
1 polymer ?
#
loop_
_entity_poly.entity_id
_entity_poly.type
_entity_poly.pdbx_seq_one_letter_code
_entity_poly.pdbx_strand_id
1 'polypeptide(L)'
;MALTEIEYGSLASSEIMNNNFQYLDNRISSVSETVSTNQAGVNSNIASINSTLTSMSEEIDADIEEINKSLEETIAKFSENGIFTTTYVNGTSWYREYFSDEKKETRVWLEQGGLCASRGTATFIKAFRDANYSLTLGTHNCNYEHGGISSKTAGNFTHYDGKGWSYTVEWYACGI
;
A
#
# COMPACT_ATOMS: atom_id res chain seq x y z
N MET A 1 18.01 -43.62 77.91
CA MET A 1 16.84 -43.18 77.12
C MET A 1 15.70 -44.10 77.53
N ALA A 2 14.83 -43.66 78.44
CA ALA A 2 13.71 -44.48 78.89
C ALA A 2 12.61 -44.38 77.83
N LEU A 3 12.20 -45.51 77.27
CA LEU A 3 10.97 -45.58 76.47
C LEU A 3 9.81 -45.34 77.43
N THR A 4 9.19 -44.17 77.32
CA THR A 4 7.96 -43.86 78.06
C THR A 4 6.83 -44.60 77.36
N GLU A 5 6.30 -45.66 77.98
CA GLU A 5 5.09 -46.32 77.51
C GLU A 5 3.91 -45.34 77.66
N ILE A 6 3.27 -45.03 76.55
CA ILE A 6 2.09 -44.18 76.49
C ILE A 6 0.88 -45.11 76.45
N GLU A 7 -0.06 -44.92 77.36
CA GLU A 7 -1.26 -45.77 77.47
C GLU A 7 -2.06 -45.72 76.15
N TYR A 8 -2.45 -46.88 75.63
CA TYR A 8 -3.13 -47.00 74.34
C TYR A 8 -4.43 -46.16 74.37
N GLY A 9 -4.50 -45.09 73.57
CA GLY A 9 -5.63 -44.16 73.53
C GLY A 9 -5.43 -42.82 74.25
N SER A 10 -4.38 -42.66 75.06
CA SER A 10 -4.06 -41.40 75.77
C SER A 10 -3.77 -40.21 74.83
N LEU A 11 -3.27 -40.48 73.63
CA LEU A 11 -3.09 -39.47 72.58
C LEU A 11 -4.43 -39.05 71.96
N ALA A 12 -5.38 -39.99 71.81
CA ALA A 12 -6.71 -39.72 71.26
C ALA A 12 -7.64 -39.02 72.27
N SER A 13 -7.38 -39.16 73.58
CA SER A 13 -8.07 -38.44 74.66
C SER A 13 -7.37 -37.14 75.06
N SER A 14 -6.28 -36.76 74.41
CA SER A 14 -5.60 -35.49 74.66
C SER A 14 -6.43 -34.32 74.14
N GLU A 15 -6.98 -33.53 75.07
CA GLU A 15 -7.76 -32.33 74.77
C GLU A 15 -7.00 -31.35 73.87
N ILE A 16 -5.71 -31.13 74.15
CA ILE A 16 -4.85 -30.24 73.35
C ILE A 16 -4.72 -30.76 71.91
N MET A 17 -4.51 -32.06 71.74
CA MET A 17 -4.35 -32.67 70.41
C MET A 17 -5.65 -32.60 69.61
N ASN A 18 -6.79 -32.90 70.25
CA ASN A 18 -8.11 -32.78 69.62
C ASN A 18 -8.44 -31.34 69.23
N ASN A 19 -8.15 -30.37 70.09
CA ASN A 19 -8.33 -28.94 69.79
C ASN A 19 -7.45 -28.48 68.61
N ASN A 20 -6.21 -28.97 68.53
CA ASN A 20 -5.33 -28.68 67.40
C ASN A 20 -5.86 -29.27 66.08
N PHE A 21 -6.35 -30.51 66.08
CA PHE A 21 -6.94 -31.12 64.88
C PHE A 21 -8.21 -30.40 64.43
N GLN A 22 -9.09 -30.01 65.35
CA GLN A 22 -10.28 -29.21 65.02
C GLN A 22 -9.90 -27.84 64.44
N TYR A 23 -8.89 -27.18 65.00
CA TYR A 23 -8.41 -25.90 64.46
C TYR A 23 -7.88 -26.06 63.03
N LEU A 24 -7.09 -27.12 62.77
CA LEU A 24 -6.58 -27.40 61.42
C LEU A 24 -7.71 -27.69 60.44
N ASP A 25 -8.70 -28.50 60.83
CA ASP A 25 -9.84 -28.86 59.98
C ASP A 25 -10.70 -27.63 59.60
N ASN A 26 -10.97 -26.77 60.58
CA ASN A 26 -11.64 -25.50 60.35
C ASN A 26 -10.84 -24.59 59.41
N ARG A 27 -9.50 -24.56 59.55
CA ARG A 27 -8.63 -23.76 58.70
C ARG A 27 -8.57 -24.30 57.27
N ILE A 28 -8.52 -25.62 57.11
CA ILE A 28 -8.58 -26.29 55.80
C ILE A 28 -9.92 -26.00 55.11
N SER A 29 -11.03 -26.10 55.84
CA SER A 29 -12.36 -25.81 55.32
C SER A 29 -12.49 -24.37 54.83
N SER A 30 -12.05 -23.40 55.64
CA SER A 30 -12.05 -21.98 55.27
C SER A 30 -11.19 -21.69 54.03
N VAL A 31 -10.02 -22.32 53.92
CA VAL A 31 -9.18 -22.19 52.73
C VAL A 31 -9.86 -22.81 51.51
N SER A 32 -10.50 -23.98 51.66
CA SER A 32 -11.21 -24.66 50.56
C SER A 32 -12.38 -23.82 50.03
N GLU A 33 -13.15 -23.19 50.91
CA GLU A 33 -14.22 -22.25 50.54
C GLU A 33 -13.68 -21.02 49.80
N THR A 34 -12.57 -20.47 50.30
CA THR A 34 -11.91 -19.31 49.67
C THR A 34 -11.40 -19.66 48.28
N VAL A 35 -10.76 -20.83 48.12
CA VAL A 35 -10.28 -21.32 46.82
C VAL A 35 -11.44 -21.55 45.86
N SER A 36 -12.53 -22.16 46.33
CA SER A 36 -13.72 -22.41 45.50
C SER A 36 -14.37 -21.11 45.02
N THR A 37 -14.45 -20.11 45.90
CA THR A 37 -14.98 -18.77 45.56
C THR A 37 -14.08 -18.06 44.54
N ASN A 38 -12.76 -18.11 44.76
CA ASN A 38 -11.81 -17.53 43.83
C ASN A 38 -11.86 -18.22 42.47
N GLN A 39 -11.98 -19.55 42.43
CA GLN A 39 -12.12 -20.32 41.20
C GLN A 39 -13.38 -19.94 40.43
N ALA A 40 -14.51 -19.78 41.11
CA ALA A 40 -15.76 -19.32 40.51
C ALA A 40 -15.61 -17.91 39.92
N GLY A 41 -14.95 -16.99 40.65
CA GLY A 41 -14.64 -15.65 40.17
C GLY A 41 -13.76 -15.64 38.93
N VAL A 42 -12.69 -16.43 38.92
CA VAL A 42 -11.80 -16.60 37.75
C VAL A 42 -12.58 -17.14 36.54
N ASN A 43 -13.42 -18.16 36.72
CA ASN A 43 -14.22 -18.71 35.64
C ASN A 43 -15.20 -17.68 35.04
N SER A 44 -15.80 -16.84 35.89
CA SER A 44 -16.67 -15.73 35.44
C SER A 44 -15.91 -14.68 34.64
N ASN A 45 -14.71 -14.32 35.10
CA ASN A 45 -13.84 -13.39 34.37
C ASN A 45 -13.43 -13.98 33.01
N ILE A 46 -13.08 -15.27 32.95
CA ILE A 46 -12.75 -15.96 31.69
C ILE A 46 -13.94 -15.91 30.72
N ALA A 47 -15.16 -16.18 31.20
CA ALA A 47 -16.35 -16.12 30.35
C ALA A 47 -16.58 -14.72 29.78
N SER A 48 -16.39 -13.67 30.60
CA SER A 48 -16.55 -12.27 30.18
C SER A 48 -15.47 -11.82 29.21
N ILE A 49 -14.23 -12.29 29.39
CA ILE A 49 -13.13 -12.04 28.46
C ILE A 49 -13.43 -12.72 27.12
N ASN A 50 -13.89 -13.97 27.14
CA ASN A 50 -14.22 -14.71 25.93
C ASN A 50 -15.35 -14.02 25.14
N SER A 51 -16.41 -13.55 25.80
CA SER A 51 -17.49 -12.82 25.11
C SER A 51 -16.98 -11.54 24.47
N THR A 52 -16.12 -10.79 25.19
CA THR A 52 -15.52 -9.55 24.67
C THR A 52 -14.63 -9.85 23.46
N LEU A 53 -13.81 -10.90 23.52
CA LEU A 53 -12.95 -11.33 22.43
C LEU A 53 -13.76 -11.72 21.19
N THR A 54 -14.88 -12.44 21.37
CA THR A 54 -15.78 -12.80 20.27
C THR A 54 -16.36 -11.56 19.61
N SER A 55 -16.92 -10.62 20.38
CA SER A 55 -17.46 -9.38 19.81
C SER A 55 -16.39 -8.55 19.09
N MET A 56 -15.18 -8.44 19.66
CA MET A 56 -14.08 -7.76 18.98
C MET A 56 -13.68 -8.45 17.67
N SER A 57 -13.71 -9.78 17.61
CA SER A 57 -13.43 -10.53 16.38
C SER A 57 -14.48 -10.24 15.31
N GLU A 58 -15.76 -10.24 15.67
CA GLU A 58 -16.87 -9.95 14.76
C GLU A 58 -16.81 -8.51 14.22
N GLU A 59 -16.46 -7.54 15.07
CA GLU A 59 -16.26 -6.14 14.65
C GLU A 59 -15.07 -6.00 13.68
N ILE A 60 -13.94 -6.65 13.97
CA ILE A 60 -12.77 -6.63 13.08
C ILE A 60 -13.10 -7.25 11.72
N ASP A 61 -13.83 -8.36 11.69
CA ASP A 61 -14.22 -9.01 10.44
C ASP A 61 -15.12 -8.08 9.59
N ALA A 62 -16.06 -7.37 10.23
CA ALA A 62 -16.92 -6.39 9.56
C ALA A 62 -16.13 -5.19 9.01
N ASP A 63 -15.19 -4.65 9.80
CA ASP A 63 -14.32 -3.55 9.36
C ASP A 63 -13.47 -3.97 8.15
N ILE A 64 -12.94 -5.19 8.14
CA ILE A 64 -12.16 -5.73 7.02
C ILE A 64 -13.02 -5.83 5.75
N GLU A 65 -14.26 -6.30 5.87
CA GLU A 65 -15.20 -6.38 4.74
C GLU A 65 -15.49 -4.99 4.15
N GLU A 66 -15.73 -3.99 5.01
CA GLU A 66 -15.96 -2.60 4.58
C GLU A 66 -14.73 -2.00 3.89
N ILE A 67 -13.53 -2.21 4.45
CA ILE A 67 -12.27 -1.75 3.87
C ILE A 67 -12.07 -2.36 2.47
N ASN A 68 -12.30 -3.67 2.32
CA ASN A 68 -12.14 -4.35 1.04
C ASN A 68 -13.10 -3.77 -0.02
N LYS A 69 -14.37 -3.55 0.34
CA LYS A 69 -15.35 -2.95 -0.56
C LYS A 69 -14.93 -1.54 -0.99
N SER A 70 -14.52 -0.70 -0.04
CA SER A 70 -14.07 0.67 -0.32
C SER A 70 -12.84 0.71 -1.23
N LEU A 71 -11.91 -0.25 -1.03
CA LEU A 71 -10.72 -0.41 -1.87
C LEU A 71 -11.11 -0.82 -3.30
N GLU A 72 -11.98 -1.80 -3.46
CA GLU A 72 -12.49 -2.23 -4.78
C GLU A 72 -13.17 -1.09 -5.54
N GLU A 73 -14.03 -0.33 -4.87
CA GLU A 73 -14.69 0.85 -5.45
C GLU A 73 -13.68 1.94 -5.86
N THR A 74 -12.63 2.14 -5.07
CA THR A 74 -11.58 3.13 -5.35
C THR A 74 -10.72 2.69 -6.54
N ILE A 75 -10.34 1.43 -6.61
CA ILE A 75 -9.60 0.86 -7.75
C ILE A 75 -10.43 0.99 -9.03
N ALA A 76 -11.72 0.66 -8.99
CA ALA A 76 -12.61 0.82 -10.14
C ALA A 76 -12.64 2.27 -10.66
N LYS A 77 -12.71 3.27 -9.76
CA LYS A 77 -12.63 4.69 -10.13
C LYS A 77 -11.32 5.07 -10.81
N PHE A 78 -10.19 4.51 -10.38
CA PHE A 78 -8.90 4.72 -11.05
C PHE A 78 -8.83 4.03 -12.40
N SER A 79 -9.44 2.87 -12.58
CA SER A 79 -9.50 2.18 -13.88
C SER A 79 -10.40 2.91 -14.88
N GLU A 80 -11.50 3.51 -14.42
CA GLU A 80 -12.41 4.31 -15.27
C GLU A 80 -11.85 5.70 -15.62
N ASN A 81 -11.01 6.29 -14.76
CA ASN A 81 -10.47 7.65 -14.94
C ASN A 81 -8.95 7.70 -15.14
N GLY A 82 -8.30 6.53 -15.31
CA GLY A 82 -6.86 6.40 -15.38
C GLY A 82 -6.32 6.76 -16.75
N ILE A 83 -5.27 7.58 -16.79
CA ILE A 83 -4.49 7.77 -18.00
C ILE A 83 -3.41 6.68 -18.05
N PHE A 84 -3.58 5.70 -18.94
CA PHE A 84 -2.62 4.62 -19.15
C PHE A 84 -1.49 5.10 -20.06
N THR A 85 -0.24 4.68 -19.82
CA THR A 85 0.91 5.20 -20.57
C THR A 85 1.77 4.13 -21.22
N THR A 86 2.35 4.46 -22.38
CA THR A 86 3.41 3.69 -23.05
C THR A 86 4.57 4.63 -23.33
N THR A 87 5.77 4.29 -22.84
CA THR A 87 6.99 5.08 -23.10
C THR A 87 7.96 4.27 -23.96
N TYR A 88 8.61 4.94 -24.91
CA TYR A 88 9.66 4.38 -25.75
C TYR A 88 10.83 5.35 -25.83
N VAL A 89 12.05 4.81 -25.79
CA VAL A 89 13.30 5.56 -25.93
C VAL A 89 14.25 4.76 -26.81
N ASN A 90 14.82 5.41 -27.82
CA ASN A 90 15.85 4.85 -28.67
C ASN A 90 16.88 5.92 -29.04
N GLY A 91 18.07 5.81 -28.42
CA GLY A 91 19.12 6.81 -28.55
C GLY A 91 18.63 8.18 -28.10
N THR A 92 18.64 9.13 -29.03
CA THR A 92 18.23 10.52 -28.77
C THR A 92 16.74 10.77 -28.96
N SER A 93 15.97 9.79 -29.45
CA SER A 93 14.55 9.96 -29.79
C SER A 93 13.66 9.18 -28.83
N TRP A 94 12.51 9.75 -28.46
CA TRP A 94 11.60 9.16 -27.48
C TRP A 94 10.15 9.55 -27.75
N TYR A 95 9.21 8.76 -27.23
CA TYR A 95 7.80 9.13 -27.17
C TYR A 95 7.12 8.60 -25.91
N ARG A 96 6.01 9.24 -25.53
CA ARG A 96 5.05 8.78 -24.53
C ARG A 96 3.64 8.92 -25.07
N GLU A 97 2.93 7.80 -25.20
CA GLU A 97 1.51 7.75 -25.54
C GLU A 97 0.68 7.62 -24.26
N TYR A 98 -0.43 8.34 -24.20
CA TYR A 98 -1.39 8.34 -23.10
C TYR A 98 -2.75 7.87 -23.64
N PHE A 99 -3.41 6.98 -22.92
CA PHE A 99 -4.65 6.31 -23.34
C PHE A 99 -5.73 6.44 -22.27
N SER A 100 -6.99 6.53 -22.70
CA SER A 100 -8.15 6.55 -21.80
C SER A 100 -8.61 5.16 -21.37
N ASP A 101 -8.01 4.10 -21.92
CA ASP A 101 -8.40 2.71 -21.67
C ASP A 101 -7.19 1.82 -21.39
N GLU A 102 -7.42 0.81 -20.57
CA GLU A 102 -6.38 -0.14 -20.13
C GLU A 102 -5.78 -0.94 -21.30
N LYS A 103 -6.58 -1.21 -22.35
CA LYS A 103 -6.14 -1.94 -23.54
C LYS A 103 -5.26 -1.11 -24.46
N LYS A 104 -5.16 0.20 -24.20
CA LYS A 104 -4.36 1.18 -24.96
C LYS A 104 -4.81 1.28 -26.43
N GLU A 105 -6.11 1.25 -26.66
CA GLU A 105 -6.70 1.36 -28.01
C GLU A 105 -7.07 2.81 -28.36
N THR A 106 -7.45 3.62 -27.38
CA THR A 106 -7.88 5.01 -27.53
C THR A 106 -6.82 5.96 -26.99
N ARG A 107 -5.92 6.41 -27.88
CA ARG A 107 -4.89 7.40 -27.53
C ARG A 107 -5.51 8.79 -27.37
N VAL A 108 -5.30 9.41 -26.22
CA VAL A 108 -5.78 10.76 -25.88
C VAL A 108 -4.69 11.82 -25.89
N TRP A 109 -3.42 11.42 -25.81
CA TRP A 109 -2.29 12.34 -25.90
C TRP A 109 -1.03 11.60 -26.35
N LEU A 110 -0.15 12.32 -27.04
CA LEU A 110 1.17 11.88 -27.48
C LEU A 110 2.16 13.00 -27.17
N GLU A 111 3.27 12.64 -26.54
CA GLU A 111 4.46 13.45 -26.44
C GLU A 111 5.60 12.73 -27.15
N GLN A 112 6.45 13.47 -27.84
CA GLN A 112 7.67 12.90 -28.41
C GLN A 112 8.70 13.97 -28.60
N GLY A 113 9.95 13.56 -28.57
CA GLY A 113 11.07 14.47 -28.71
C GLY A 113 12.33 13.76 -29.14
N GLY A 114 13.34 14.57 -29.42
CA GLY A 114 14.67 14.07 -29.60
C GLY A 114 15.63 15.07 -30.21
N LEU A 115 16.68 14.55 -30.84
CA LEU A 115 17.68 15.35 -31.53
C LEU A 115 17.55 15.18 -33.04
N CYS A 116 17.58 16.30 -33.79
CA CYS A 116 17.64 16.32 -35.25
C CYS A 116 18.69 17.31 -35.75
N ALA A 117 19.02 17.28 -37.05
CA ALA A 117 19.91 18.26 -37.66
C ALA A 117 19.30 19.67 -37.63
N SER A 118 20.10 20.73 -37.74
CA SER A 118 19.64 22.14 -37.69
C SER A 118 18.71 22.56 -38.84
N ARG A 119 18.62 21.74 -39.88
CA ARG A 119 17.73 21.93 -41.03
C ARG A 119 17.29 20.58 -41.59
N GLY A 120 16.11 20.56 -42.20
CA GLY A 120 15.59 19.40 -42.92
C GLY A 120 14.27 18.93 -42.33
N THR A 121 13.99 17.64 -42.50
CA THR A 121 12.75 17.01 -42.04
C THR A 121 13.06 16.04 -40.92
N ALA A 122 12.36 16.19 -39.79
CA ALA A 122 12.39 15.22 -38.69
C ALA A 122 11.10 14.38 -38.74
N THR A 123 11.27 13.07 -38.86
CA THR A 123 10.16 12.10 -38.87
C THR A 123 9.84 11.66 -37.45
N PHE A 124 8.56 11.67 -37.11
CA PHE A 124 8.07 11.20 -35.82
C PHE A 124 8.15 9.69 -35.69
N ILE A 125 8.47 9.20 -34.49
CA ILE A 125 8.41 7.76 -34.18
C ILE A 125 6.95 7.29 -34.20
N LYS A 126 6.04 8.16 -33.75
CA LYS A 126 4.59 7.96 -33.76
C LYS A 126 3.93 9.15 -34.42
N ALA A 127 3.10 8.91 -35.44
CA ALA A 127 2.35 9.99 -36.04
C ALA A 127 1.32 10.55 -35.04
N PHE A 128 1.18 11.88 -35.00
CA PHE A 128 0.02 12.56 -34.44
C PHE A 128 -1.22 12.26 -35.29
N ARG A 129 -2.41 12.57 -34.78
CA ARG A 129 -3.66 12.42 -35.53
C ARG A 129 -3.71 13.36 -36.73
N ASP A 130 -3.23 14.59 -36.54
CA ASP A 130 -3.23 15.65 -37.54
C ASP A 130 -2.07 16.64 -37.28
N ALA A 131 -2.00 17.73 -38.03
CA ALA A 131 -0.92 18.73 -37.88
C ALA A 131 -1.13 19.71 -36.70
N ASN A 132 -2.20 19.56 -35.90
CA ASN A 132 -2.57 20.45 -34.79
C ASN A 132 -1.94 20.02 -33.46
N TYR A 133 -0.64 19.73 -33.47
CA TYR A 133 0.17 19.50 -32.26
C TYR A 133 1.01 20.73 -31.92
N SER A 134 1.43 20.88 -30.66
CA SER A 134 2.44 21.87 -30.28
C SER A 134 3.83 21.34 -30.64
N LEU A 135 4.70 22.20 -31.17
CA LEU A 135 6.08 21.86 -31.53
C LEU A 135 7.00 22.99 -31.08
N THR A 136 8.03 22.62 -30.33
CA THR A 136 9.10 23.52 -29.89
C THR A 136 10.43 22.97 -30.34
N LEU A 137 11.29 23.87 -30.82
CA LEU A 137 12.69 23.59 -31.12
C LEU A 137 13.55 24.31 -30.09
N GLY A 138 14.58 23.62 -29.61
CA GLY A 138 15.59 24.13 -28.69
C GLY A 138 16.99 23.79 -29.20
N THR A 139 17.98 24.47 -28.65
CA THR A 139 19.40 24.18 -28.92
C THR A 139 20.11 23.95 -27.60
N HIS A 140 20.89 22.88 -27.52
CA HIS A 140 21.71 22.62 -26.35
C HIS A 140 22.78 23.73 -26.26
N ASN A 141 22.67 24.60 -25.24
CA ASN A 141 23.64 25.65 -24.87
C ASN A 141 23.73 26.92 -25.74
N CYS A 142 22.76 27.22 -26.61
CA CYS A 142 22.67 28.51 -27.31
C CYS A 142 21.23 28.86 -27.69
N ASN A 143 20.98 30.08 -28.18
CA ASN A 143 19.68 30.48 -28.73
C ASN A 143 19.49 29.87 -30.13
N TYR A 144 18.31 29.30 -30.43
CA TYR A 144 17.92 28.93 -31.80
C TYR A 144 17.64 30.21 -32.60
N GLU A 145 18.71 30.87 -33.04
CA GLU A 145 18.60 32.20 -33.63
C GLU A 145 18.20 32.12 -35.11
N HIS A 146 17.06 32.74 -35.43
CA HIS A 146 16.52 32.98 -36.77
C HIS A 146 16.07 31.76 -37.58
N GLY A 147 16.01 30.57 -36.96
CA GLY A 147 15.36 29.40 -37.55
C GLY A 147 13.86 29.34 -37.28
N GLY A 148 13.14 28.47 -37.99
CA GLY A 148 11.69 28.33 -37.84
C GLY A 148 11.16 27.00 -38.34
N ILE A 149 9.90 26.72 -38.01
CA ILE A 149 9.15 25.58 -38.52
C ILE A 149 8.58 25.99 -39.88
N SER A 150 9.00 25.30 -40.95
CA SER A 150 8.52 25.56 -42.32
C SER A 150 7.29 24.73 -42.67
N SER A 151 7.13 23.54 -42.10
CA SER A 151 5.93 22.72 -42.30
C SER A 151 5.69 21.74 -41.16
N LYS A 152 4.42 21.34 -41.01
CA LYS A 152 3.98 20.34 -40.04
C LYS A 152 3.02 19.36 -40.72
N THR A 153 3.21 18.08 -40.48
CA THR A 153 2.29 17.00 -40.86
C THR A 153 2.08 16.07 -39.68
N ALA A 154 1.10 15.17 -39.76
CA ALA A 154 0.89 14.15 -38.75
C ALA A 154 2.15 13.29 -38.48
N GLY A 155 2.99 13.05 -39.49
CA GLY A 155 4.14 12.14 -39.39
C GLY A 155 5.51 12.80 -39.31
N ASN A 156 5.61 14.11 -39.52
CA ASN A 156 6.89 14.83 -39.52
C ASN A 156 6.71 16.34 -39.40
N PHE A 157 7.81 17.03 -39.17
CA PHE A 157 7.92 18.47 -39.40
C PHE A 157 9.17 18.79 -40.22
N THR A 158 9.13 19.92 -40.89
CA THR A 158 10.31 20.52 -41.55
C THR A 158 10.66 21.81 -40.85
N HIS A 159 11.96 22.05 -40.69
CA HIS A 159 12.51 23.25 -40.09
C HIS A 159 13.76 23.71 -40.83
N TYR A 160 14.11 24.98 -40.64
CA TYR A 160 15.27 25.60 -41.26
C TYR A 160 16.03 26.42 -40.23
N ASP A 161 17.35 26.47 -40.36
CA ASP A 161 18.17 27.46 -39.66
C ASP A 161 18.24 28.76 -40.48
N GLY A 162 18.27 29.91 -39.80
CA GLY A 162 18.39 31.23 -40.46
C GLY A 162 19.83 31.68 -40.70
N LYS A 163 20.83 31.01 -40.12
CA LYS A 163 22.23 31.47 -40.11
C LYS A 163 23.17 30.69 -41.04
N GLY A 164 22.78 29.55 -41.60
CA GLY A 164 23.61 28.79 -42.55
C GLY A 164 24.52 27.71 -41.94
N TRP A 165 24.55 27.53 -40.62
CA TRP A 165 25.48 26.63 -39.92
C TRP A 165 24.80 25.32 -39.50
N SER A 166 25.53 24.20 -39.59
CA SER A 166 25.04 22.87 -39.20
C SER A 166 25.29 22.60 -37.71
N TYR A 167 24.23 22.32 -36.95
CA TYR A 167 24.29 21.92 -35.54
C TYR A 167 23.13 20.98 -35.18
N THR A 168 23.10 20.48 -33.94
CA THR A 168 22.03 19.60 -33.45
C THR A 168 20.95 20.40 -32.74
N VAL A 169 19.69 20.10 -33.05
CA VAL A 169 18.49 20.74 -32.49
C VAL A 169 17.73 19.73 -31.64
N GLU A 170 17.41 20.14 -30.41
CA GLU A 170 16.44 19.46 -29.56
C GLU A 170 15.04 19.81 -30.04
N TRP A 171 14.15 18.84 -30.11
CA TRP A 171 12.77 19.08 -30.45
C TRP A 171 11.84 18.35 -29.49
N TYR A 172 10.70 18.97 -29.23
CA TYR A 172 9.62 18.41 -28.44
C TYR A 172 8.29 18.74 -29.14
N ALA A 173 7.46 17.72 -29.30
CA ALA A 173 6.12 17.85 -29.83
C ALA A 173 5.11 17.17 -28.91
N CYS A 174 3.95 17.80 -28.72
CA CYS A 174 2.85 17.21 -27.95
C CYS A 174 1.48 17.55 -28.53
N GLY A 175 0.54 16.62 -28.44
CA GLY A 175 -0.79 16.73 -29.07
C GLY A 175 -1.48 15.38 -29.16
N ILE A 176 -2.56 15.30 -29.94
CA ILE A 176 -3.34 14.05 -30.16
C ILE A 176 -2.82 13.32 -31.41
#